data_AF-A0A934VTP9-F1
#
_entry.id   AF-A0A934VTP9-F1
#
_cell.length_a   1.000
_cell.length_b   1.000
_cell.length_c   1.000
_cell.angle_alpha   90.00
_cell.angle_beta   90.00
_cell.angle_gamma   90.00
#
_symmetry.space_group_name_H-M   'P 1'
#
loop_
_entity.id
_entity.type
_entity.pdbx_description
1 polymer ?
#
loop_
_entity_poly.entity_id
_entity_poly.type
_entity_poly.pdbx_seq_one_letter_code
_entity_poly.pdbx_strand_id
1 'polypeptide(L)'
;MKFRLLCALSVAVACGPMTVLGQPQGPIEVNGIAAKVNGQVITRSEVNMLLAPSYLQLVSKFPRRGEEFERQFKEEKARVIQELIDRQIILDEFKQLGATIKPSYIDEEIDRQIRDQFNGSEERFREELKKSRLTMEGYRRMTRDKLVVDAMKQQQAILNAPPPLPDEIRKEYNNIKLQIRDTTKDQISFMKIYIPRVDPQNPLSTPETQLALAESLVKQLKDGKDFAELAKSYSRDAFAEAGGVQEDVPRMDLSSEFAAIIFDAKEGELLGPLEDPQGFTIVKVTHKDLGPSPALSEVRDMVENRVRADKSVAQYNRWIESRRKRAMIDIKDD
;
A
#
# COMPACT_ATOMS: atom_id res chain seq x y z
N MET A 1 38.64 -40.36 53.29
CA MET A 1 38.78 -40.57 54.75
C MET A 1 38.86 -39.23 55.47
N LYS A 2 37.75 -38.77 56.06
CA LYS A 2 37.64 -38.19 57.42
C LYS A 2 36.20 -37.68 57.57
N PHE A 3 35.40 -38.51 58.25
CA PHE A 3 34.05 -38.26 58.69
C PHE A 3 34.07 -37.35 59.92
N ARG A 4 33.09 -36.44 60.05
CA ARG A 4 32.52 -36.01 61.34
C ARG A 4 31.07 -35.52 61.16
N LEU A 5 30.15 -36.36 61.64
CA LEU A 5 28.81 -36.09 62.21
C LEU A 5 28.86 -34.92 63.24
N LEU A 6 27.83 -34.22 63.71
CA LEU A 6 26.35 -34.27 63.89
C LEU A 6 25.98 -32.79 64.28
N CYS A 7 24.79 -32.21 64.22
CA CYS A 7 23.52 -32.61 64.84
C CYS A 7 22.41 -31.59 64.48
N ALA A 8 21.16 -32.00 64.73
CA ALA A 8 19.88 -31.43 64.31
C ALA A 8 19.45 -30.11 64.98
N LEU A 9 18.56 -29.37 64.30
CA LEU A 9 17.42 -28.72 64.96
C LEU A 9 16.21 -28.65 64.01
N SER A 10 15.05 -29.06 64.52
CA SER A 10 13.76 -29.23 63.88
C SER A 10 12.88 -27.98 64.00
N VAL A 11 12.15 -27.61 62.93
CA VAL A 11 10.99 -26.69 63.02
C VAL A 11 9.86 -27.24 62.14
N ALA A 12 8.72 -27.49 62.77
CA ALA A 12 7.47 -27.87 62.13
C ALA A 12 6.72 -26.61 61.65
N VAL A 13 6.22 -26.61 60.41
CA VAL A 13 5.34 -25.56 59.87
C VAL A 13 3.95 -26.15 59.66
N ALA A 14 2.98 -25.60 60.40
CA ALA A 14 1.56 -25.92 60.28
C ALA A 14 0.96 -25.26 59.03
N CYS A 15 0.19 -26.02 58.26
CA CYS A 15 -0.49 -25.61 57.05
C CYS A 15 -1.91 -25.12 57.41
N GLY A 16 -2.23 -23.86 57.11
CA GLY A 16 -3.58 -23.30 57.19
C GLY A 16 -4.10 -22.91 55.79
N PRO A 17 -5.40 -23.07 55.49
CA PRO A 17 -5.93 -22.80 54.16
C PRO A 17 -6.04 -21.29 53.89
N MET A 18 -5.35 -20.81 52.85
CA MET A 18 -5.55 -19.46 52.32
C MET A 18 -6.85 -19.41 51.51
N THR A 19 -7.84 -18.69 52.04
CA THR A 19 -9.02 -18.23 51.33
C THR A 19 -8.59 -17.25 50.23
N VAL A 20 -8.72 -17.64 48.96
CA VAL A 20 -8.51 -16.70 47.84
C VAL A 20 -9.73 -15.79 47.76
N LEU A 21 -9.55 -14.55 48.23
CA LEU A 21 -10.52 -13.47 48.02
C LEU A 21 -10.62 -13.17 46.52
N GLY A 22 -11.80 -13.35 45.95
CA GLY A 22 -12.10 -12.93 44.58
C GLY A 22 -11.92 -11.42 44.45
N GLN A 23 -11.06 -10.99 43.53
CA GLN A 23 -10.93 -9.57 43.23
C GLN A 23 -12.24 -9.06 42.60
N PRO A 24 -12.75 -7.89 43.02
CA PRO A 24 -13.91 -7.28 42.39
C PRO A 24 -13.53 -6.94 40.94
N GLN A 25 -14.37 -7.37 39.99
CA GLN A 25 -14.27 -6.91 38.61
C GLN A 25 -14.47 -5.40 38.61
N GLY A 26 -13.45 -4.67 38.16
CA GLY A 26 -13.51 -3.22 38.04
C GLY A 26 -14.62 -2.74 37.11
N PRO A 27 -14.97 -1.44 37.16
CA PRO A 27 -16.08 -0.86 36.41
C PRO A 27 -15.96 -1.14 34.91
N ILE A 28 -17.06 -1.54 34.28
CA ILE A 28 -17.20 -1.62 32.82
C ILE A 28 -17.06 -0.19 32.29
N GLU A 29 -16.01 0.08 31.50
CA GLU A 29 -15.87 1.36 30.81
C GLU A 29 -17.14 1.62 29.99
N VAL A 30 -17.81 2.73 30.26
CA VAL A 30 -18.94 3.20 29.46
C VAL A 30 -18.37 3.56 28.08
N ASN A 31 -18.45 2.63 27.13
CA ASN A 31 -18.01 2.83 25.75
C ASN A 31 -18.60 4.15 25.23
N GLY A 32 -17.75 5.15 24.96
CA GLY A 32 -18.19 6.42 24.42
C GLY A 32 -18.86 6.26 23.05
N ILE A 33 -19.83 7.13 22.75
CA ILE A 33 -20.53 7.14 21.47
C ILE A 33 -19.68 7.93 20.47
N ALA A 34 -19.33 7.32 19.33
CA ALA A 34 -18.64 7.98 18.24
C ALA A 34 -19.63 8.53 17.19
N ALA A 35 -20.67 7.77 16.89
CA ALA A 35 -21.75 8.20 16.00
C ALA A 35 -23.05 7.44 16.28
N LYS A 36 -24.15 7.94 15.76
CA LYS A 36 -25.45 7.28 15.78
C LYS A 36 -26.06 7.31 14.38
N VAL A 37 -26.56 6.16 13.92
CA VAL A 37 -27.15 5.98 12.58
C VAL A 37 -28.48 5.28 12.72
N ASN A 38 -29.58 5.94 12.31
CA ASN A 38 -30.95 5.41 12.38
C ASN A 38 -31.33 4.83 13.77
N GLY A 39 -30.78 5.39 14.85
CA GLY A 39 -31.00 4.88 16.21
C GLY A 39 -29.91 3.94 16.74
N GLN A 40 -29.13 3.31 15.87
CA GLN A 40 -28.02 2.42 16.24
C GLN A 40 -26.76 3.21 16.59
N VAL A 41 -26.09 2.80 17.66
CA VAL A 41 -24.90 3.48 18.20
C VAL A 41 -23.64 2.82 17.65
N ILE A 42 -22.74 3.64 17.12
CA ILE A 42 -21.37 3.28 16.79
C ILE A 42 -20.50 3.75 17.96
N THR A 43 -19.78 2.83 18.56
CA THR A 43 -18.95 3.07 19.76
C THR A 43 -17.53 3.49 19.40
N ARG A 44 -16.87 4.24 20.30
CA ARG A 44 -15.44 4.56 20.17
C ARG A 44 -14.56 3.31 20.12
N SER A 45 -14.97 2.24 20.80
CA SER A 45 -14.26 0.96 20.80
C SER A 45 -14.25 0.30 19.41
N GLU A 46 -15.36 0.37 18.66
CA GLU A 46 -15.43 -0.10 17.27
C GLU A 46 -14.56 0.74 16.34
N VAL A 47 -14.59 2.07 16.49
CA VAL A 47 -13.73 2.99 15.73
C VAL A 47 -12.26 2.66 15.98
N ASN A 48 -11.85 2.56 17.25
CA ASN A 48 -10.46 2.28 17.61
C ASN A 48 -9.99 0.91 17.12
N MET A 49 -10.87 -0.10 17.15
CA MET A 49 -10.56 -1.44 16.65
C MET A 49 -10.25 -1.44 15.15
N LEU A 50 -11.06 -0.73 14.34
CA LEU A 50 -10.81 -0.60 12.91
C LEU A 50 -9.64 0.35 12.57
N LEU A 51 -9.39 1.36 13.41
CA LEU A 51 -8.31 2.32 13.21
C LEU A 51 -6.92 1.75 13.56
N ALA A 52 -6.85 0.71 14.40
CA ALA A 52 -5.60 0.18 14.93
C ALA A 52 -4.53 -0.17 13.85
N PRO A 53 -4.85 -0.85 12.74
CA PRO A 53 -3.86 -1.16 11.70
C PRO A 53 -3.29 0.11 11.05
N SER A 54 -4.16 1.06 10.66
CA SER A 54 -3.74 2.32 10.05
C SER A 54 -2.94 3.18 11.04
N TYR A 55 -3.30 3.15 12.33
CA TYR A 55 -2.56 3.84 13.39
C TYR A 55 -1.12 3.33 13.52
N LEU A 56 -0.91 2.00 13.50
CA LEU A 56 0.43 1.42 13.55
C LEU A 56 1.28 1.87 12.36
N GLN A 57 0.70 1.88 11.15
CA GLN A 57 1.38 2.37 9.95
C GLN A 57 1.78 3.85 10.07
N LEU A 58 0.89 4.69 10.61
CA LEU A 58 1.15 6.12 10.82
C LEU A 58 2.28 6.33 11.83
N VAL A 59 2.30 5.61 12.95
CA VAL A 59 3.37 5.73 13.95
C VAL A 59 4.72 5.29 13.40
N SER A 60 4.77 4.24 12.57
CA SER A 60 6.00 3.83 11.88
C SER A 60 6.51 4.87 10.88
N LYS A 61 5.59 5.51 10.15
CA LYS A 61 5.93 6.56 9.17
C LYS A 61 6.35 7.87 9.83
N PHE A 62 5.76 8.22 10.97
CA PHE A 62 6.02 9.47 11.70
C PHE A 62 6.43 9.23 13.16
N PRO A 63 7.69 8.82 13.44
CA PRO A 63 8.13 8.52 14.80
C PRO A 63 8.03 9.70 15.78
N ARG A 64 8.17 10.94 15.28
CA ARG A 64 8.11 12.17 16.10
C ARG A 64 6.70 12.76 16.24
N ARG A 65 5.67 12.13 15.65
CA ARG A 65 4.24 12.52 15.74
C ARG A 65 4.01 14.04 15.66
N GLY A 66 4.46 14.65 14.56
CA GLY A 66 4.27 16.09 14.30
C GLY A 66 2.90 16.43 13.72
N GLU A 67 2.74 17.66 13.23
CA GLU A 67 1.49 18.17 12.63
C GLU A 67 0.96 17.27 11.49
N GLU A 68 1.84 16.75 10.64
CA GLU A 68 1.45 15.84 9.56
C GLU A 68 0.87 14.52 10.06
N PHE A 69 1.37 14.00 11.19
CA PHE A 69 0.84 12.80 11.81
C PHE A 69 -0.58 13.05 12.32
N GLU A 70 -0.79 14.15 13.06
CA GLU A 70 -2.11 14.50 13.60
C GLU A 70 -3.15 14.73 12.49
N ARG A 71 -2.73 15.40 11.41
CA ARG A 71 -3.59 15.58 10.22
C ARG A 71 -4.01 14.24 9.62
N GLN A 72 -3.05 13.36 9.32
CA GLN A 72 -3.35 12.06 8.72
C GLN A 72 -4.14 11.15 9.66
N PHE A 73 -3.83 11.19 10.95
CA PHE A 73 -4.57 10.44 11.96
C PHE A 73 -6.03 10.88 12.04
N LYS A 74 -6.29 12.20 12.02
CA LYS A 74 -7.65 12.74 12.00
C LYS A 74 -8.41 12.36 10.73
N GLU A 75 -7.76 12.47 9.57
CA GLU A 75 -8.34 12.07 8.27
C GLU A 75 -8.69 10.57 8.25
N GLU A 76 -7.79 9.72 8.75
CA GLU A 76 -8.02 8.27 8.81
C GLU A 76 -9.13 7.91 9.81
N LYS A 77 -9.14 8.54 10.98
CA LYS A 77 -10.21 8.37 11.96
C LYS A 77 -11.57 8.76 11.38
N ALA A 78 -11.64 9.89 10.66
CA ALA A 78 -12.87 10.32 9.99
C ALA A 78 -13.31 9.30 8.91
N ARG A 79 -12.36 8.73 8.16
CA ARG A 79 -12.63 7.67 7.19
C ARG A 79 -13.20 6.41 7.86
N VAL A 80 -12.63 5.96 8.97
CA VAL A 80 -13.11 4.79 9.72
C VAL A 80 -14.52 5.01 10.28
N ILE A 81 -14.78 6.21 10.84
CA ILE A 81 -16.14 6.57 11.29
C ILE A 81 -17.12 6.52 10.12
N GLN A 82 -16.73 7.07 8.96
CA GLN A 82 -17.57 7.05 7.76
C GLN A 82 -17.83 5.62 7.26
N GLU A 83 -16.83 4.74 7.31
CA GLU A 83 -16.98 3.33 6.95
C GLU A 83 -17.95 2.60 7.88
N LEU A 84 -17.88 2.86 9.19
CA LEU A 84 -18.82 2.28 10.17
C LEU A 84 -20.25 2.80 9.96
N ILE A 85 -20.41 4.07 9.62
CA ILE A 85 -21.70 4.65 9.25
C ILE A 85 -22.26 3.96 8.02
N ASP A 86 -21.47 3.85 6.96
CA ASP A 86 -21.88 3.20 5.72
C ASP A 86 -22.22 1.72 5.95
N ARG A 87 -21.43 1.01 6.77
CA ARG A 87 -21.72 -0.36 7.21
C ARG A 87 -23.10 -0.45 7.88
N GLN A 88 -23.40 0.45 8.81
CA GLN A 88 -24.67 0.44 9.51
C GLN A 88 -25.86 0.71 8.57
N ILE A 89 -25.71 1.66 7.65
CA ILE A 89 -26.70 1.96 6.61
C ILE A 89 -27.00 0.72 5.76
N ILE A 90 -25.96 -0.03 5.36
CA ILE A 90 -26.09 -1.24 4.55
C ILE A 90 -26.85 -2.32 5.32
N LEU A 91 -26.55 -2.51 6.60
CA LEU A 91 -27.24 -3.47 7.46
C LEU A 91 -28.72 -3.11 7.64
N ASP A 92 -29.04 -1.83 7.78
CA ASP A 92 -30.42 -1.36 7.87
C ASP A 92 -31.19 -1.59 6.57
N GLU A 93 -30.58 -1.29 5.41
CA GLU A 93 -31.19 -1.57 4.11
C GLU A 93 -31.45 -3.07 3.93
N PHE A 94 -30.48 -3.93 4.27
CA PHE A 94 -30.66 -5.37 4.19
C PHE A 94 -31.83 -5.87 5.04
N LYS A 95 -32.00 -5.33 6.27
CA LYS A 95 -33.16 -5.63 7.13
C LYS A 95 -34.47 -5.18 6.50
N GLN A 96 -34.50 -4.01 5.86
CA GLN A 96 -35.71 -3.49 5.19
C GLN A 96 -36.14 -4.35 4.00
N LEU A 97 -35.20 -5.00 3.31
CA LEU A 97 -35.49 -5.94 2.22
C LEU A 97 -36.12 -7.25 2.73
N GLY A 98 -36.13 -7.52 4.04
CA GLY A 98 -36.63 -8.76 4.62
C GLY A 98 -35.78 -9.99 4.27
N ALA A 99 -34.57 -9.78 3.74
CA ALA A 99 -33.66 -10.85 3.38
C ALA A 99 -32.97 -11.44 4.62
N THR A 100 -32.59 -12.71 4.55
CA THR A 100 -31.88 -13.41 5.64
C THR A 100 -30.72 -14.23 5.08
N ILE A 101 -29.57 -14.21 5.76
CA ILE A 101 -28.46 -15.10 5.45
C ILE A 101 -28.70 -16.46 6.11
N LYS A 102 -28.57 -17.55 5.34
CA LYS A 102 -28.68 -18.90 5.88
C LYS A 102 -27.56 -19.15 6.90
N PRO A 103 -27.86 -19.75 8.07
CA PRO A 103 -26.85 -20.02 9.09
C PRO A 103 -25.63 -20.80 8.59
N SER A 104 -25.83 -21.74 7.66
CA SER A 104 -24.77 -22.55 7.07
C SER A 104 -23.67 -21.72 6.41
N TYR A 105 -24.01 -20.62 5.72
CA TYR A 105 -23.00 -19.75 5.11
C TYR A 105 -22.13 -19.04 6.15
N ILE A 106 -22.69 -18.73 7.32
CA ILE A 106 -21.94 -18.12 8.41
C ILE A 106 -20.98 -19.15 8.99
N ASP A 107 -21.45 -20.37 9.21
CA ASP A 107 -20.66 -21.46 9.79
C ASP A 107 -19.53 -21.87 8.84
N GLU A 108 -19.81 -22.02 7.53
CA GLU A 108 -18.82 -22.29 6.49
C GLU A 108 -17.73 -21.21 6.42
N GLU A 109 -18.09 -19.93 6.59
CA GLU A 109 -17.12 -18.84 6.59
C GLU A 109 -16.25 -18.83 7.86
N ILE A 110 -16.83 -19.17 9.01
CA ILE A 110 -16.06 -19.34 10.25
C ILE A 110 -15.09 -20.51 10.10
N ASP A 111 -15.55 -21.65 9.58
CA ASP A 111 -14.71 -22.82 9.35
C ASP A 111 -13.58 -22.52 8.36
N ARG A 112 -13.87 -21.74 7.30
CA ARG A 112 -12.86 -21.26 6.36
C ARG A 112 -11.78 -20.43 7.08
N GLN A 113 -12.19 -19.49 7.92
CA GLN A 113 -11.25 -18.65 8.67
C GLN A 113 -10.41 -19.46 9.66
N ILE A 114 -11.00 -20.47 10.33
CA ILE A 114 -10.26 -21.38 11.21
C ILE A 114 -9.22 -22.18 10.42
N ARG A 115 -9.59 -22.70 9.24
CA ARG A 115 -8.64 -23.40 8.36
C ARG A 115 -7.50 -22.50 7.90
N ASP A 116 -7.82 -21.31 7.40
CA ASP A 116 -6.86 -20.44 6.72
C ASP A 116 -5.95 -19.67 7.70
N GLN A 117 -6.48 -19.24 8.85
CA GLN A 117 -5.75 -18.38 9.80
C GLN A 117 -5.24 -19.14 11.04
N PHE A 118 -5.85 -20.28 11.38
CA PHE A 118 -5.53 -21.05 12.58
C PHE A 118 -5.08 -22.49 12.27
N ASN A 119 -4.76 -22.78 11.01
CA ASN A 119 -4.37 -24.10 10.51
C ASN A 119 -5.38 -25.20 10.91
N GLY A 120 -6.66 -24.85 10.98
CA GLY A 120 -7.74 -25.77 11.35
C GLY A 120 -7.92 -25.99 12.86
N SER A 121 -7.16 -25.33 13.73
CA SER A 121 -7.31 -25.51 15.19
C SER A 121 -8.39 -24.60 15.76
N GLU A 122 -9.51 -25.21 16.17
CA GLU A 122 -10.61 -24.50 16.84
C GLU A 122 -10.20 -24.02 18.25
N GLU A 123 -9.31 -24.75 18.94
CA GLU A 123 -8.80 -24.36 20.26
C GLU A 123 -8.06 -23.03 20.18
N ARG A 124 -7.11 -22.90 19.24
CA ARG A 124 -6.36 -21.66 19.02
C ARG A 124 -7.29 -20.51 18.64
N PHE A 125 -8.30 -20.78 17.82
CA PHE A 125 -9.31 -19.79 17.48
C PHE A 125 -10.09 -19.32 18.71
N ARG A 126 -10.59 -20.24 19.54
CA ARG A 126 -11.31 -19.91 20.78
C ARG A 126 -10.43 -19.17 21.80
N GLU A 127 -9.15 -19.50 21.89
CA GLU A 127 -8.18 -18.76 22.71
C GLU A 127 -8.03 -17.32 22.22
N GLU A 128 -7.99 -17.10 20.91
CA GLU A 128 -7.88 -15.76 20.33
C GLU A 128 -9.15 -14.93 20.55
N LEU A 129 -10.33 -15.54 20.45
CA LEU A 129 -11.58 -14.90 20.84
C LEU A 129 -11.56 -14.47 22.31
N LYS A 130 -11.05 -15.31 23.22
CA LYS A 130 -10.92 -14.97 24.64
C LYS A 130 -9.98 -13.79 24.87
N LYS A 131 -8.82 -13.75 24.21
CA LYS A 131 -7.87 -12.61 24.28
C LYS A 131 -8.53 -11.32 23.80
N SER A 132 -9.30 -11.41 22.73
CA SER A 132 -10.08 -10.31 22.15
C SER A 132 -11.36 -9.98 22.92
N ARG A 133 -11.65 -10.69 24.03
CA ARG A 133 -12.88 -10.57 24.84
C ARG A 133 -14.17 -10.75 24.03
N LEU A 134 -14.13 -11.56 22.98
CA LEU A 134 -15.27 -11.90 22.14
C LEU A 134 -15.83 -13.29 22.49
N THR A 135 -17.16 -13.42 22.50
CA THR A 135 -17.82 -14.73 22.57
C THR A 135 -17.97 -15.32 21.17
N MET A 136 -18.12 -16.64 21.06
CA MET A 136 -18.40 -17.29 19.78
C MET A 136 -19.68 -16.76 19.13
N GLU A 137 -20.70 -16.46 19.92
CA GLU A 137 -21.94 -15.86 19.41
C GLU A 137 -21.71 -14.43 18.90
N GLY A 138 -20.92 -13.63 19.62
CA GLY A 138 -20.50 -12.30 19.18
C GLY A 138 -19.75 -12.35 17.85
N TYR A 139 -18.79 -13.27 17.74
CA TYR A 139 -18.05 -13.50 16.50
C TYR A 139 -18.97 -13.91 15.36
N ARG A 140 -19.87 -14.87 15.59
CA ARG A 140 -20.86 -15.30 14.59
C ARG A 140 -21.75 -14.15 14.14
N ARG A 141 -22.12 -13.23 15.04
CA ARG A 141 -22.84 -12.00 14.65
C ARG A 141 -21.99 -11.10 13.76
N MET A 142 -20.73 -10.85 14.12
CA MET A 142 -19.82 -10.05 13.31
C MET A 142 -19.59 -10.65 11.91
N THR A 143 -19.42 -11.97 11.82
CA THR A 143 -19.27 -12.69 10.54
C THR A 143 -20.53 -12.58 9.69
N ARG A 144 -21.72 -12.73 10.29
CA ARG A 144 -22.98 -12.50 9.57
C ARG A 144 -23.05 -11.10 8.99
N ASP A 145 -22.79 -10.08 9.81
CA ASP A 145 -22.90 -8.69 9.39
C ASP A 145 -21.89 -8.37 8.28
N LYS A 146 -20.68 -8.95 8.36
CA LYS A 146 -19.68 -8.89 7.28
C LYS A 146 -20.23 -9.51 5.99
N LEU A 147 -20.75 -10.74 6.04
CA LEU A 147 -21.31 -11.41 4.87
C LEU A 147 -22.49 -10.64 4.27
N VAL A 148 -23.35 -10.02 5.09
CA VAL A 148 -24.44 -9.15 4.63
C VAL A 148 -23.87 -7.97 3.86
N VAL A 149 -22.89 -7.28 4.45
CA VAL A 149 -22.29 -6.09 3.84
C VAL A 149 -21.60 -6.45 2.53
N ASP A 150 -20.85 -7.55 2.50
CA ASP A 150 -20.14 -8.02 1.30
C ASP A 150 -21.12 -8.42 0.19
N ALA A 151 -22.18 -9.16 0.53
CA ALA A 151 -23.24 -9.53 -0.43
C ALA A 151 -23.98 -8.30 -0.97
N MET A 152 -24.33 -7.33 -0.11
CA MET A 152 -24.97 -6.09 -0.52
C MET A 152 -24.06 -5.23 -1.38
N LYS A 153 -22.78 -5.10 -1.02
CA LYS A 153 -21.76 -4.42 -1.82
C LYS A 153 -21.66 -5.07 -3.19
N GLN A 154 -21.55 -6.38 -3.26
CA GLN A 154 -21.45 -7.12 -4.52
C GLN A 154 -22.70 -6.96 -5.39
N GLN A 155 -23.90 -7.07 -4.80
CA GLN A 155 -25.16 -6.90 -5.51
C GLN A 155 -25.29 -5.48 -6.08
N GLN A 156 -24.99 -4.45 -5.29
CA GLN A 156 -25.14 -3.06 -5.72
C GLN A 156 -24.03 -2.60 -6.65
N ALA A 157 -22.79 -3.07 -6.44
CA ALA A 157 -21.65 -2.75 -7.28
C ALA A 157 -21.72 -3.47 -8.61
N ILE A 158 -21.93 -4.80 -8.62
CA ILE A 158 -21.75 -5.62 -9.83
C ILE A 158 -23.06 -5.80 -10.58
N LEU A 159 -24.14 -6.22 -9.92
CA LEU A 159 -25.38 -6.58 -10.60
C LEU A 159 -26.14 -5.36 -11.13
N ASN A 160 -25.97 -4.21 -10.48
CA ASN A 160 -26.62 -2.96 -10.86
C ASN A 160 -25.70 -2.02 -11.68
N ALA A 161 -24.44 -2.40 -11.94
CA ALA A 161 -23.58 -1.60 -12.80
C ALA A 161 -23.97 -1.80 -14.27
N PRO A 162 -24.09 -0.71 -15.05
CA PRO A 162 -24.30 -0.83 -16.50
C PRO A 162 -23.09 -1.51 -17.15
N PRO A 163 -23.28 -2.29 -18.23
CA PRO A 163 -22.19 -2.95 -18.93
C PRO A 163 -21.20 -1.93 -19.53
N PRO A 164 -19.91 -2.30 -19.71
CA PRO A 164 -18.95 -1.47 -20.44
C PRO A 164 -19.42 -1.11 -21.85
N LEU A 165 -19.34 0.16 -22.23
CA LEU A 165 -19.69 0.65 -23.56
C LEU A 165 -18.45 0.67 -24.48
N PRO A 166 -18.61 0.54 -25.81
CA PRO A 166 -17.49 0.55 -26.75
C PRO A 166 -16.56 1.76 -26.63
N ASP A 167 -17.12 2.96 -26.41
CA ASP A 167 -16.34 4.19 -26.27
C ASP A 167 -15.56 4.25 -24.95
N GLU A 168 -16.12 3.70 -23.88
CA GLU A 168 -15.43 3.60 -22.58
C GLU A 168 -14.26 2.62 -22.66
N ILE A 169 -14.45 1.48 -23.33
CA ILE A 169 -13.39 0.49 -23.59
C ILE A 169 -12.28 1.14 -24.42
N ARG A 170 -12.62 1.87 -25.49
CA ARG A 170 -11.63 2.57 -26.32
C ARG A 170 -10.88 3.65 -25.53
N LYS A 171 -11.59 4.41 -24.70
CA LYS A 171 -11.00 5.43 -23.84
C LYS A 171 -10.03 4.81 -22.84
N GLU A 172 -10.45 3.75 -22.16
CA GLU A 172 -9.60 3.06 -21.17
C GLU A 172 -8.38 2.42 -21.82
N TYR A 173 -8.54 1.79 -22.98
CA TYR A 173 -7.40 1.30 -23.77
C TYR A 173 -6.41 2.42 -24.09
N ASN A 174 -6.88 3.59 -24.54
CA ASN A 174 -6.00 4.71 -24.82
C ASN A 174 -5.27 5.23 -23.58
N ASN A 175 -5.88 5.16 -22.40
CA ASN A 175 -5.25 5.54 -21.14
C ASN A 175 -4.13 4.57 -20.73
N ILE A 176 -4.33 3.27 -20.95
CA ILE A 176 -3.40 2.24 -20.44
C ILE A 176 -2.45 1.67 -21.49
N LYS A 177 -2.69 1.89 -22.79
CA LYS A 177 -1.93 1.22 -23.88
C LYS A 177 -0.42 1.39 -23.78
N LEU A 178 0.06 2.53 -23.27
CA LEU A 178 1.48 2.79 -23.04
C LEU A 178 2.03 2.10 -21.79
N GLN A 179 1.18 1.74 -20.83
CA GLN A 179 1.57 0.99 -19.62
C GLN A 179 1.64 -0.51 -19.89
N ILE A 180 0.82 -1.01 -20.81
CA ILE A 180 0.74 -2.44 -21.18
C ILE A 180 1.52 -2.78 -22.45
N ARG A 181 2.31 -1.83 -22.97
CA ARG A 181 3.14 -2.02 -24.16
C ARG A 181 4.27 -3.01 -23.91
N ASP A 182 4.85 -3.52 -24.98
CA ASP A 182 6.01 -4.40 -24.92
C ASP A 182 7.29 -3.58 -24.63
N THR A 183 7.68 -3.51 -23.35
CA THR A 183 8.87 -2.77 -22.91
C THR A 183 10.19 -3.43 -23.33
N THR A 184 10.17 -4.69 -23.76
CA THR A 184 11.38 -5.40 -24.23
C THR A 184 11.86 -4.87 -25.57
N LYS A 185 10.97 -4.21 -26.32
CA LYS A 185 11.25 -3.57 -27.62
C LYS A 185 11.53 -2.08 -27.51
N ASP A 186 11.67 -1.55 -26.31
CA ASP A 186 12.08 -0.17 -26.11
C ASP A 186 13.49 0.06 -26.62
N GLN A 187 13.67 1.16 -27.34
CA GLN A 187 14.95 1.70 -27.74
C GLN A 187 15.06 3.16 -27.31
N ILE A 188 16.28 3.58 -27.01
CA ILE A 188 16.55 4.96 -26.62
C ILE A 188 17.87 5.42 -27.24
N SER A 189 17.83 6.64 -27.77
CA SER A 189 19.00 7.37 -28.21
C SER A 189 19.34 8.45 -27.20
N PHE A 190 20.62 8.58 -26.87
CA PHE A 190 21.10 9.56 -25.90
C PHE A 190 22.56 9.94 -26.15
N MET A 191 22.97 11.05 -25.58
CA MET A 191 24.38 11.44 -25.48
C MET A 191 24.86 11.22 -24.05
N LYS A 192 26.05 10.66 -23.87
CA LYS A 192 26.61 10.29 -22.57
C LYS A 192 28.03 10.82 -22.37
N ILE A 193 28.28 11.40 -21.20
CA ILE A 193 29.62 11.68 -20.67
C ILE A 193 29.81 10.79 -19.44
N TYR A 194 30.85 9.97 -19.45
CA TYR A 194 31.22 9.15 -18.31
C TYR A 194 32.54 9.64 -17.70
N ILE A 195 32.50 9.94 -16.41
CA ILE A 195 33.66 10.34 -15.61
C ILE A 195 33.95 9.21 -14.62
N PRO A 196 35.10 8.53 -14.69
CA PRO A 196 35.40 7.44 -13.78
C PRO A 196 35.56 7.97 -12.35
N ARG A 197 35.28 7.15 -11.35
CA ARG A 197 35.38 7.52 -9.93
C ARG A 197 36.81 7.92 -9.54
N VAL A 198 37.79 7.35 -10.23
CA VAL A 198 39.20 7.74 -10.22
C VAL A 198 39.69 7.69 -11.66
N ASP A 199 40.30 8.77 -12.15
CA ASP A 199 40.85 8.84 -13.49
C ASP A 199 42.20 8.10 -13.55
N PRO A 200 42.31 6.99 -14.31
CA PRO A 200 43.56 6.24 -14.43
C PRO A 200 44.72 7.06 -15.01
N GLN A 201 44.42 8.14 -15.73
CA GLN A 201 45.41 9.01 -16.36
C GLN A 201 45.84 10.17 -15.47
N ASN A 202 45.15 10.40 -14.35
CA ASN A 202 45.46 11.46 -13.40
C ASN A 202 45.61 10.90 -11.98
N PRO A 203 46.85 10.70 -11.50
CA PRO A 203 47.13 10.18 -10.16
C PRO A 203 46.61 11.06 -9.01
N LEU A 204 46.26 12.32 -9.26
CA LEU A 204 45.69 13.24 -8.27
C LEU A 204 44.15 13.20 -8.24
N SER A 205 43.53 12.40 -9.10
CA SER A 205 42.08 12.27 -9.11
C SER A 205 41.58 11.52 -7.88
N THR A 206 40.59 12.12 -7.22
CA THR A 206 39.79 11.50 -6.15
C THR A 206 38.32 11.49 -6.55
N PRO A 207 37.48 10.64 -5.92
CA PRO A 207 36.03 10.65 -6.16
C PRO A 207 35.41 12.04 -6.03
N GLU A 208 35.86 12.84 -5.05
CA GLU A 208 35.36 14.21 -4.83
C GLU A 208 35.73 15.15 -5.98
N THR A 209 36.96 15.05 -6.49
CA THR A 209 37.38 15.86 -7.64
C THR A 209 36.66 15.47 -8.93
N GLN A 210 36.37 14.18 -9.12
CA GLN A 210 35.66 13.65 -10.28
C GLN A 210 34.17 14.03 -10.24
N LEU A 211 33.54 13.99 -9.06
CA LEU A 211 32.19 14.52 -8.86
C LEU A 211 32.13 16.01 -9.17
N ALA A 212 33.05 16.81 -8.61
CA ALA A 212 33.10 18.25 -8.86
C ALA A 212 33.30 18.59 -10.35
N LEU A 213 34.10 17.78 -11.06
CA LEU A 213 34.23 17.88 -12.51
C LEU A 213 32.90 17.59 -13.21
N ALA A 214 32.23 16.49 -12.87
CA ALA A 214 30.95 16.14 -13.48
C ALA A 214 29.86 17.22 -13.23
N GLU A 215 29.79 17.76 -12.02
CA GLU A 215 28.89 18.89 -11.69
C GLU A 215 29.20 20.15 -12.50
N SER A 216 30.49 20.47 -12.69
CA SER A 216 30.93 21.59 -13.53
C SER A 216 30.52 21.39 -14.99
N LEU A 217 30.62 20.17 -15.52
CA LEU A 217 30.18 19.85 -16.87
C LEU A 217 28.67 20.01 -17.02
N VAL A 218 27.88 19.56 -16.04
CA VAL A 218 26.42 19.78 -16.04
C VAL A 218 26.07 21.26 -16.07
N LYS A 219 26.78 22.11 -15.30
CA LYS A 219 26.58 23.58 -15.35
C LYS A 219 26.87 24.13 -16.74
N GLN A 220 28.02 23.77 -17.32
CA GLN A 220 28.39 24.22 -18.66
C GLN A 220 27.39 23.79 -19.74
N LEU A 221 26.86 22.57 -19.66
CA LEU A 221 25.81 22.09 -20.57
C LEU A 221 24.50 22.87 -20.41
N LYS A 222 24.12 23.22 -19.17
CA LYS A 222 22.97 24.09 -18.90
C LYS A 222 23.16 25.51 -19.42
N ASP A 223 24.40 26.00 -19.41
CA ASP A 223 24.78 27.30 -19.96
C ASP A 223 24.88 27.30 -21.50
N GLY A 224 24.60 26.16 -22.15
CA GLY A 224 24.51 26.04 -23.61
C GLY A 224 25.80 25.62 -24.30
N LYS A 225 26.82 25.13 -23.57
CA LYS A 225 27.98 24.50 -24.21
C LYS A 225 27.58 23.25 -25.00
N ASP A 226 28.35 22.97 -26.05
CA ASP A 226 28.13 21.81 -26.89
C ASP A 226 28.44 20.50 -26.14
N PHE A 227 27.50 19.55 -26.20
CA PHE A 227 27.63 18.28 -25.49
C PHE A 227 28.73 17.41 -26.10
N ALA A 228 28.82 17.37 -27.43
CA ALA A 228 29.79 16.54 -28.12
C ALA A 228 31.22 17.01 -27.87
N GLU A 229 31.47 18.33 -27.80
CA GLU A 229 32.77 18.89 -27.42
C GLU A 229 33.20 18.48 -26.01
N LEU A 230 32.30 18.59 -25.03
CA LEU A 230 32.58 18.18 -23.65
C LEU A 230 32.76 16.66 -23.55
N ALA A 231 31.98 15.88 -24.29
CA ALA A 231 32.13 14.42 -24.33
C ALA A 231 33.50 14.02 -24.87
N LYS A 232 33.94 14.59 -26.00
CA LYS A 232 35.28 14.35 -26.57
C LYS A 232 36.40 14.72 -25.62
N SER A 233 36.23 15.82 -24.87
CA SER A 233 37.28 16.35 -24.01
C SER A 233 37.41 15.60 -22.67
N TYR A 234 36.29 15.18 -22.08
CA TYR A 234 36.26 14.72 -20.69
C TYR A 234 35.75 13.28 -20.51
N SER A 235 34.96 12.76 -21.45
CA SER A 235 34.40 11.42 -21.30
C SER A 235 35.50 10.35 -21.39
N ARG A 236 35.34 9.30 -20.58
CA ARG A 236 36.16 8.08 -20.62
C ARG A 236 35.37 6.87 -21.10
N ASP A 237 34.22 7.11 -21.72
CA ASP A 237 33.44 6.07 -22.41
C ASP A 237 34.00 5.81 -23.83
N ALA A 238 33.72 4.64 -24.39
CA ALA A 238 34.07 4.26 -25.76
C ALA A 238 33.46 5.19 -26.83
N PHE A 239 32.37 5.89 -26.50
CA PHE A 239 31.67 6.81 -27.40
C PHE A 239 32.19 8.26 -27.31
N ALA A 240 33.22 8.56 -26.51
CA ALA A 240 33.74 9.92 -26.29
C ALA A 240 34.08 10.63 -27.61
N GLU A 241 34.83 9.98 -28.50
CA GLU A 241 35.24 10.53 -29.80
C GLU A 241 34.06 10.78 -30.75
N ALA A 242 32.97 10.03 -30.58
CA ALA A 242 31.71 10.22 -31.31
C ALA A 242 30.81 11.30 -30.66
N GLY A 243 31.33 12.09 -29.72
CA GLY A 243 30.55 13.10 -29.00
C GLY A 243 29.60 12.51 -27.95
N GLY A 244 29.84 11.26 -27.54
CA GLY A 244 29.02 10.55 -26.56
C GLY A 244 27.70 10.00 -27.11
N VAL A 245 27.46 10.08 -28.42
CA VAL A 245 26.20 9.66 -29.06
C VAL A 245 26.08 8.13 -29.03
N GLN A 246 24.94 7.65 -28.56
CA GLN A 246 24.51 6.25 -28.65
C GLN A 246 23.08 6.24 -29.21
N GLU A 247 22.88 5.54 -30.33
CA GLU A 247 21.60 5.49 -31.04
C GLU A 247 20.94 4.12 -30.87
N ASP A 248 19.60 4.14 -30.80
CA ASP A 248 18.72 2.97 -30.80
C ASP A 248 19.09 1.87 -29.79
N VAL A 249 19.64 2.27 -28.64
CA VAL A 249 20.10 1.36 -27.59
C VAL A 249 18.90 0.62 -27.01
N PRO A 250 18.84 -0.72 -27.12
CA PRO A 250 17.77 -1.50 -26.54
C PRO A 250 17.72 -1.33 -25.02
N ARG A 251 16.52 -1.20 -24.46
CA ARG A 251 16.32 -1.11 -23.00
C ARG A 251 16.96 -2.27 -22.25
N MET A 252 16.93 -3.46 -22.85
CA MET A 252 17.48 -4.69 -22.27
C MET A 252 19.01 -4.68 -22.16
N ASP A 253 19.70 -3.82 -22.91
CA ASP A 253 21.16 -3.71 -22.89
C ASP A 253 21.65 -2.74 -21.79
N LEU A 254 20.73 -2.03 -21.15
CA LEU A 254 21.00 -1.10 -20.06
C LEU A 254 20.77 -1.76 -18.70
N SER A 255 21.47 -1.28 -17.66
CA SER A 255 21.12 -1.66 -16.29
C SER A 255 19.71 -1.18 -15.94
N SER A 256 19.03 -1.92 -15.08
CA SER A 256 17.62 -1.65 -14.74
C SER A 256 17.44 -0.26 -14.12
N GLU A 257 18.38 0.16 -13.28
CA GLU A 257 18.39 1.47 -12.61
C GLU A 257 18.61 2.60 -13.62
N PHE A 258 19.57 2.45 -14.53
CA PHE A 258 19.85 3.47 -15.53
C PHE A 258 18.71 3.59 -16.53
N ALA A 259 18.17 2.46 -17.01
CA ALA A 259 17.00 2.42 -17.87
C ALA A 259 15.80 3.12 -17.21
N ALA A 260 15.52 2.85 -15.93
CA ALA A 260 14.42 3.49 -15.22
C ALA A 260 14.53 5.02 -15.24
N ILE A 261 15.73 5.56 -15.01
CA ILE A 261 15.99 7.01 -14.97
C ILE A 261 15.81 7.63 -16.36
N ILE A 262 16.48 7.09 -17.39
CA ILE A 262 16.47 7.72 -18.72
C ILE A 262 15.14 7.53 -19.47
N PHE A 263 14.44 6.41 -19.24
CA PHE A 263 13.10 6.19 -19.81
C PHE A 263 12.00 7.00 -19.11
N ASP A 264 12.22 7.55 -17.92
CA ASP A 264 11.29 8.48 -17.25
C ASP A 264 11.50 9.95 -17.68
N ALA A 265 12.74 10.33 -18.03
CA ALA A 265 13.07 11.70 -18.45
C ALA A 265 12.40 12.14 -19.76
N LYS A 266 12.33 13.43 -20.07
CA LYS A 266 11.82 13.90 -21.36
C LYS A 266 12.89 13.84 -22.45
N GLU A 267 12.48 13.73 -23.71
CA GLU A 267 13.41 13.98 -24.82
C GLU A 267 13.98 15.39 -24.71
N GLY A 268 15.30 15.51 -24.91
CA GLY A 268 16.08 16.74 -24.73
C GLY A 268 16.52 17.01 -23.29
N GLU A 269 16.00 16.27 -22.30
CA GLU A 269 16.33 16.49 -20.89
C GLU A 269 17.76 16.06 -20.56
N LEU A 270 18.46 16.92 -19.81
CA LEU A 270 19.80 16.66 -19.28
C LEU A 270 19.69 16.12 -17.85
N LEU A 271 20.20 14.91 -17.64
CA LEU A 271 20.23 14.23 -16.36
C LEU A 271 21.65 14.10 -15.83
N GLY A 272 21.78 14.15 -14.51
CA GLY A 272 23.02 13.87 -13.79
C GLY A 272 23.66 15.09 -13.11
N PRO A 273 24.87 14.89 -12.55
CA PRO A 273 25.64 13.65 -12.61
C PRO A 273 24.97 12.51 -11.82
N LEU A 274 24.76 11.37 -12.49
CA LEU A 274 24.26 10.14 -11.88
C LEU A 274 25.45 9.37 -11.32
N GLU A 275 25.46 9.15 -10.01
CA GLU A 275 26.55 8.41 -9.34
C GLU A 275 26.28 6.91 -9.37
N ASP A 276 27.32 6.16 -9.73
CA ASP A 276 27.41 4.71 -9.53
C ASP A 276 28.75 4.35 -8.84
N PRO A 277 28.96 3.09 -8.41
CA PRO A 277 30.23 2.71 -7.78
C PRO A 277 31.47 2.88 -8.66
N GLN A 278 31.31 2.93 -9.98
CA GLN A 278 32.40 3.03 -10.96
C GLN A 278 32.69 4.48 -11.37
N GLY A 279 31.73 5.41 -11.25
CA GLY A 279 31.90 6.80 -11.62
C GLY A 279 30.62 7.63 -11.65
N PHE A 280 30.64 8.66 -12.49
CA PHE A 280 29.60 9.66 -12.64
C PHE A 280 29.19 9.76 -14.11
N THR A 281 27.89 9.63 -14.37
CA THR A 281 27.34 9.69 -15.73
C THR A 281 26.46 10.93 -15.90
N ILE A 282 26.73 11.69 -16.96
CA ILE A 282 25.86 12.76 -17.42
C ILE A 282 25.23 12.26 -18.71
N VAL A 283 23.91 12.38 -18.84
CA VAL A 283 23.18 11.89 -20.00
C VAL A 283 22.18 12.92 -20.50
N LYS A 284 22.09 13.08 -21.82
CA LYS A 284 21.05 13.87 -22.47
C LYS A 284 20.24 12.94 -23.37
N VAL A 285 18.96 12.76 -23.07
CA VAL A 285 18.08 11.92 -23.90
C VAL A 285 17.82 12.66 -25.21
N THR A 286 18.03 12.01 -26.36
CA THR A 286 17.78 12.63 -27.67
C THR A 286 16.51 12.13 -28.31
N HIS A 287 16.24 10.83 -28.21
CA HIS A 287 15.03 10.23 -28.78
C HIS A 287 14.63 8.96 -28.03
N LYS A 288 13.33 8.67 -27.96
CA LYS A 288 12.76 7.43 -27.43
C LYS A 288 11.88 6.77 -28.47
N ASP A 289 12.21 5.54 -28.83
CA ASP A 289 11.33 4.68 -29.57
C ASP A 289 10.72 3.65 -28.61
N LEU A 290 9.43 3.81 -28.31
CA LEU A 290 8.73 2.97 -27.35
C LEU A 290 8.17 1.75 -28.06
N GLY A 291 8.37 0.58 -27.46
CA GLY A 291 7.84 -0.67 -27.98
C GLY A 291 6.32 -0.61 -28.21
N PRO A 292 5.80 -1.41 -29.15
CA PRO A 292 4.42 -1.31 -29.59
C PRO A 292 3.44 -1.61 -28.46
N SER A 293 2.36 -0.84 -28.41
CA SER A 293 1.19 -1.20 -27.61
C SER A 293 0.48 -2.40 -28.24
N PRO A 294 0.00 -3.37 -27.44
CA PRO A 294 -0.81 -4.47 -27.95
C PRO A 294 -2.09 -3.94 -28.60
N ALA A 295 -2.61 -4.65 -29.59
CA ALA A 295 -3.86 -4.26 -30.24
C ALA A 295 -5.03 -4.41 -29.26
N LEU A 296 -6.03 -3.53 -29.35
CA LEU A 296 -7.22 -3.61 -28.47
C LEU A 296 -7.88 -5.00 -28.52
N SER A 297 -7.88 -5.67 -29.67
CA SER A 297 -8.44 -7.03 -29.81
C SER A 297 -7.73 -8.07 -28.94
N GLU A 298 -6.42 -7.91 -28.70
CA GLU A 298 -5.61 -8.85 -27.91
C GLU A 298 -5.83 -8.67 -26.41
N VAL A 299 -6.12 -7.44 -25.98
CA VAL A 299 -6.27 -7.07 -24.57
C VAL A 299 -7.70 -6.67 -24.20
N ARG A 300 -8.68 -6.99 -25.06
CA ARG A 300 -10.06 -6.52 -24.93
C ARG A 300 -10.67 -6.91 -23.60
N ASP A 301 -10.56 -8.17 -23.21
CA ASP A 301 -11.16 -8.68 -21.97
C ASP A 301 -10.56 -8.02 -20.72
N MET A 302 -9.25 -7.78 -20.73
CA MET A 302 -8.57 -7.06 -19.65
C MET A 302 -9.11 -5.63 -19.54
N VAL A 303 -9.23 -4.91 -20.67
CA VAL A 303 -9.76 -3.54 -20.70
C VAL A 303 -11.23 -3.52 -20.25
N GLU A 304 -12.06 -4.43 -20.76
CA GLU A 304 -13.46 -4.54 -20.36
C GLU A 304 -13.63 -4.82 -18.87
N ASN A 305 -12.77 -5.68 -18.30
CA ASN A 305 -12.77 -5.96 -16.87
C ASN A 305 -12.40 -4.73 -16.03
N ARG A 306 -11.44 -3.91 -16.48
CA ARG A 306 -11.09 -2.64 -15.82
C ARG A 306 -12.27 -1.67 -15.86
N VAL A 307 -12.87 -1.45 -17.03
CA VAL A 307 -14.05 -0.59 -17.17
C VAL A 307 -15.21 -1.10 -16.30
N ARG A 308 -15.43 -2.42 -16.23
CA ARG A 308 -16.46 -3.02 -15.39
C ARG A 308 -16.17 -2.78 -13.89
N ALA A 309 -14.92 -2.91 -13.46
CA ALA A 309 -14.53 -2.65 -12.08
C ALA A 309 -14.77 -1.18 -11.71
N ASP A 310 -14.34 -0.23 -12.54
CA ASP A 310 -14.54 1.20 -12.32
C ASP A 310 -16.02 1.57 -12.25
N LYS A 311 -16.83 1.02 -13.17
CA LYS A 311 -18.29 1.19 -13.16
C LYS A 311 -18.93 0.60 -11.90
N SER A 312 -18.43 -0.53 -11.43
CA SER A 312 -18.93 -1.18 -10.20
C SER A 312 -18.66 -0.32 -8.97
N VAL A 313 -17.45 0.24 -8.86
CA VAL A 313 -17.08 1.18 -7.79
C VAL A 313 -17.93 2.44 -7.86
N ALA A 314 -18.07 3.04 -9.05
CA ALA A 314 -18.88 4.24 -9.23
C ALA A 314 -20.36 4.01 -8.89
N GLN A 315 -20.91 2.85 -9.26
CA GLN A 315 -22.29 2.49 -8.95
C GLN A 315 -22.50 2.31 -7.46
N TYR A 316 -21.60 1.59 -6.78
CA TYR A 316 -21.65 1.43 -5.34
C TYR A 316 -21.59 2.77 -4.61
N ASN A 317 -20.65 3.64 -5.00
CA ASN A 317 -20.49 4.97 -4.39
C ASN A 317 -21.76 5.82 -4.54
N ARG A 318 -22.36 5.85 -5.74
CA ARG A 318 -23.64 6.54 -5.95
C ARG A 318 -24.75 5.97 -5.07
N TRP A 319 -24.82 4.65 -4.96
CA TRP A 319 -25.82 3.98 -4.13
C TRP A 319 -25.65 4.36 -2.66
N ILE A 320 -24.46 4.19 -2.08
CA ILE A 320 -24.24 4.46 -0.65
C ILE A 320 -24.41 5.95 -0.32
N GLU A 321 -23.99 6.86 -1.20
CA GLU A 321 -24.25 8.31 -1.06
C GLU A 321 -25.75 8.62 -1.02
N SER A 322 -26.54 7.98 -1.90
CA SER A 322 -27.99 8.16 -1.91
C SER A 322 -28.65 7.68 -0.61
N ARG A 323 -28.12 6.62 0.00
CA ARG A 323 -28.59 6.09 1.28
C ARG A 323 -28.16 6.97 2.45
N ARG A 324 -26.94 7.49 2.42
CA ARG A 324 -26.42 8.44 3.42
C ARG A 324 -27.29 9.69 3.52
N LYS A 325 -27.74 10.24 2.39
CA LYS A 325 -28.65 11.40 2.35
C LYS A 325 -30.02 11.15 2.99
N ARG A 326 -30.44 9.88 3.11
CA ARG A 326 -31.73 9.49 3.69
C ARG A 326 -31.60 9.02 5.14
N ALA A 327 -30.40 8.64 5.57
CA ALA A 327 -30.15 8.13 6.91
C ALA A 327 -30.08 9.27 7.93
N MET A 328 -30.57 9.02 9.15
CA MET A 328 -30.42 9.94 10.26
C MET A 328 -29.05 9.67 10.93
N ILE A 329 -28.09 10.56 10.67
CA ILE A 329 -26.70 10.42 11.12
C ILE A 329 -26.37 11.55 12.09
N ASP A 330 -25.87 11.18 13.28
CA ASP A 330 -25.40 12.10 14.33
C ASP A 330 -23.99 11.67 14.73
N ILE A 331 -22.99 12.39 14.23
CA ILE A 331 -21.57 12.15 14.56
C ILE A 331 -21.25 12.95 15.82
N LYS A 332 -20.65 12.30 16.81
CA LYS A 332 -20.14 12.98 17.99
C LYS A 332 -18.71 13.40 17.73
N ASP A 333 -18.51 14.71 17.62
CA ASP A 333 -17.17 15.27 17.67
C ASP A 333 -16.56 15.00 19.06
N ASP A 334 -15.31 14.56 19.05
CA ASP A 334 -14.52 14.30 20.27
C ASP A 334 -14.04 15.59 20.95
#